data_AF-A0A0K8TX30-F1
#
_entry.id   AF-A0A0K8TX30-F1
#
_cell.length_a   1.000
_cell.length_b   1.000
_cell.length_c   1.000
_cell.angle_alpha   90.00
_cell.angle_beta   90.00
_cell.angle_gamma   90.00
#
_symmetry.space_group_name_H-M   'P 1'
#
loop_
_entity.id
_entity.type
_entity.pdbx_description
1 polymer ?
#
loop_
_entity_poly.entity_id
_entity_poly.type
_entity_poly.pdbx_seq_one_letter_code
_entity_poly.pdbx_strand_id
1 'polypeptide(L)'
;KNKDPLNHTVVDQFKKSQNKLLVEIFADHPGQSGGAEQAKRGRGKNGGGFATVSSAYREQLNSLMTTLRSTQPHFVRCIIPNEMKQPGVVDAHLVMHQLTCNGVLEGIRICRKGFPNRMVYSDFKMRYQILNPRGIK
;
A
#
# COMPACT_ATOMS: atom_id res chain seq x y z
N LYS A 1 -3.72 -2.48 -21.68
CA LYS A 1 -3.62 -2.45 -20.20
C LYS A 1 -4.46 -1.33 -19.58
N ASN A 2 -4.20 -0.05 -19.86
CA ASN A 2 -4.93 1.06 -19.19
C ASN A 2 -6.45 1.15 -19.51
N LYS A 3 -6.89 0.51 -20.60
CA LYS A 3 -8.31 0.41 -20.98
C LYS A 3 -8.94 -0.95 -20.67
N ASP A 4 -8.15 -1.87 -20.11
CA ASP A 4 -8.53 -3.27 -19.83
C ASP A 4 -9.57 -3.85 -20.81
N PRO A 5 -9.20 -4.03 -22.10
CA PRO A 5 -10.17 -4.40 -23.12
C PRO A 5 -10.68 -5.82 -22.89
N LEU A 6 -11.96 -5.92 -22.54
CA LEU A 6 -12.70 -7.19 -22.46
C LEU A 6 -13.64 -7.31 -23.66
N ASN A 7 -13.96 -8.54 -24.04
CA ASN A 7 -14.98 -8.78 -25.06
C ASN A 7 -16.36 -8.40 -24.48
N HIS A 8 -16.95 -7.30 -24.99
CA HIS A 8 -18.21 -6.76 -24.50
C HIS A 8 -19.36 -7.77 -24.54
N THR A 9 -19.45 -8.61 -25.58
CA THR A 9 -20.51 -9.60 -25.72
C THR A 9 -20.46 -10.67 -24.63
N VAL A 10 -19.24 -11.05 -24.23
CA VAL A 10 -19.02 -12.03 -23.14
C VAL A 10 -19.36 -11.42 -21.79
N VAL A 11 -18.95 -10.17 -21.56
CA VAL A 11 -19.28 -9.41 -20.33
C VAL A 11 -20.79 -9.25 -20.19
N ASP A 12 -21.50 -8.95 -21.28
CA ASP A 12 -22.95 -8.80 -21.28
C ASP A 12 -23.68 -10.12 -20.98
N GLN A 13 -23.16 -11.24 -21.50
CA GLN A 13 -23.71 -12.56 -21.18
C GLN A 13 -23.50 -12.92 -19.70
N PHE A 14 -22.36 -12.52 -19.14
CA PHE A 14 -22.04 -12.72 -17.73
C PHE A 14 -22.93 -11.89 -16.80
N LYS A 15 -23.18 -10.62 -17.15
CA LYS A 15 -24.15 -9.76 -16.45
C LYS A 15 -25.59 -10.30 -16.43
N LYS A 16 -25.95 -11.17 -17.40
CA LYS A 16 -27.30 -11.75 -17.55
C LYS A 16 -27.35 -13.25 -17.22
N SER A 17 -26.30 -13.80 -16.62
CA SER A 17 -26.23 -15.21 -16.26
C SER A 17 -27.27 -15.59 -15.19
N GLN A 18 -27.67 -16.86 -15.15
CA GLN A 18 -28.49 -17.40 -14.06
C GLN A 18 -27.69 -17.59 -12.77
N ASN A 19 -26.36 -17.62 -12.85
CA ASN A 19 -25.50 -17.72 -11.68
C ASN A 19 -25.40 -16.35 -10.99
N LYS A 20 -26.02 -16.23 -9.82
CA LYS A 20 -26.07 -14.99 -9.03
C LYS A 20 -24.68 -14.42 -8.70
N LEU A 21 -23.70 -15.26 -8.36
CA LEU A 21 -22.33 -14.83 -8.06
C LEU A 21 -21.68 -14.18 -9.28
N LEU A 22 -21.97 -14.73 -10.47
CA LEU A 22 -21.40 -14.25 -11.72
C LEU A 22 -21.98 -12.89 -12.09
N VAL A 23 -23.28 -12.70 -11.89
CA VAL A 23 -23.95 -11.39 -12.05
C VAL A 23 -23.37 -10.35 -11.10
N GLU A 24 -23.12 -10.72 -9.84
CA GLU A 24 -22.54 -9.82 -8.83
C GLU A 24 -21.11 -9.37 -9.18
N ILE A 25 -20.24 -10.30 -9.58
CA ILE A 25 -18.84 -10.01 -9.94
C ILE A 25 -18.73 -9.09 -11.16
N PHE A 26 -19.63 -9.25 -12.15
CA PHE A 26 -19.60 -8.48 -13.39
C PHE A 26 -20.51 -7.25 -13.38
N ALA A 27 -21.05 -6.86 -12.22
CA ALA A 27 -21.78 -5.60 -12.08
C ALA A 27 -20.89 -4.39 -12.43
N ASP A 28 -21.52 -3.27 -12.80
CA ASP A 28 -20.78 -2.05 -13.17
C ASP A 28 -20.02 -1.50 -11.96
N HIS A 29 -18.69 -1.45 -12.08
CA HIS A 29 -17.79 -0.94 -11.05
C HIS A 29 -17.03 0.31 -11.51
N PRO A 30 -16.73 1.27 -10.61
CA PRO A 30 -15.92 2.44 -10.90
C PRO A 30 -14.47 2.01 -11.18
N GLY A 31 -14.16 1.71 -12.43
CA GLY A 31 -12.89 1.13 -12.86
C GLY A 31 -13.03 0.13 -14.01
N GLN A 32 -14.24 -0.36 -14.25
CA GLN A 32 -14.56 -1.06 -15.49
C GLN A 32 -14.59 -0.03 -16.63
N SER A 33 -13.77 -0.27 -17.65
CA SER A 33 -13.79 0.52 -18.88
C SER A 33 -15.16 0.36 -19.54
N GLY A 34 -16.04 1.33 -19.29
CA GLY A 34 -17.34 1.40 -19.97
C GLY A 34 -17.11 1.28 -21.47
N GLY A 35 -17.77 0.29 -22.09
CA GLY A 35 -17.76 0.08 -23.52
C GLY A 35 -18.11 1.38 -24.24
N ALA A 36 -17.47 1.60 -25.39
CA ALA A 36 -17.50 2.85 -26.16
C ALA A 36 -18.89 3.28 -26.68
N GLU A 37 -19.98 2.62 -26.31
CA GLU A 37 -21.33 2.90 -26.79
C GLU A 37 -22.13 3.95 -26.00
N GLN A 38 -21.73 4.33 -24.79
CA GLN A 38 -22.45 5.37 -24.04
C GLN A 38 -22.14 6.81 -24.48
N ALA A 39 -21.30 7.02 -25.51
CA ALA A 39 -20.98 8.36 -26.01
C ALA A 39 -22.07 8.99 -26.92
N LYS A 40 -23.16 8.27 -27.25
CA LYS A 40 -24.18 8.74 -28.21
C LYS A 40 -25.58 9.06 -27.66
N ARG A 41 -25.77 9.13 -26.34
CA ARG A 41 -27.06 9.55 -25.77
C ARG A 41 -26.89 10.62 -24.69
N GLY A 42 -27.30 11.85 -25.04
CA GLY A 42 -27.91 12.77 -24.09
C GLY A 42 -26.93 13.62 -23.26
N ARG A 43 -26.82 14.88 -23.66
CA ARG A 43 -26.37 16.00 -22.84
C ARG A 43 -27.22 16.07 -21.55
N GLY A 44 -26.65 15.67 -20.41
CA GLY A 44 -27.28 15.80 -19.10
C GLY A 44 -26.41 15.35 -17.93
N LYS A 45 -25.77 16.32 -17.24
CA LYS A 45 -25.22 16.26 -15.86
C LYS A 45 -24.58 14.93 -15.39
N ASN A 46 -23.29 14.76 -15.67
CA ASN A 46 -22.20 14.52 -14.71
C ASN A 46 -20.93 14.20 -15.51
N GLY A 47 -20.01 15.17 -15.54
CA GLY A 47 -18.76 15.10 -16.29
C GLY A 47 -17.74 14.15 -15.66
N GLY A 48 -18.05 12.86 -15.61
CA GLY A 48 -17.07 11.81 -15.38
C GLY A 48 -16.33 11.56 -16.69
N GLY A 49 -15.23 12.28 -16.92
CA GLY A 49 -14.32 11.96 -18.02
C GLY A 49 -13.95 10.48 -17.98
N PHE A 50 -13.84 9.86 -19.16
CA PHE A 50 -13.58 8.43 -19.35
C PHE A 50 -12.57 7.90 -18.31
N ALA A 51 -13.08 7.31 -17.22
CA ALA A 51 -12.25 6.91 -16.10
C ALA A 51 -11.36 5.76 -16.57
N THR A 52 -10.06 6.03 -16.66
CA THR A 52 -9.08 5.00 -17.02
C THR A 52 -8.77 4.16 -15.80
N VAL A 53 -8.29 2.94 -16.02
CA VAL A 53 -7.84 2.09 -14.92
C VAL A 53 -6.78 2.81 -14.08
N SER A 54 -5.87 3.53 -14.73
CA SER A 54 -4.87 4.38 -14.05
C SER A 54 -5.47 5.51 -13.21
N SER A 55 -6.58 6.14 -13.61
CA SER A 55 -7.18 7.22 -12.80
C SER A 55 -7.81 6.69 -11.51
N ALA A 56 -8.46 5.53 -11.57
CA ALA A 56 -9.01 4.86 -10.38
C ALA A 56 -7.89 4.45 -9.40
N TYR A 57 -6.81 3.84 -9.90
CA TYR A 57 -5.66 3.49 -9.06
C TYR A 57 -4.99 4.71 -8.43
N ARG A 58 -4.94 5.85 -9.13
CA ARG A 58 -4.39 7.09 -8.57
C ARG A 58 -5.21 7.59 -7.38
N GLU A 59 -6.53 7.56 -7.47
CA GLU A 59 -7.42 7.97 -6.37
C GLU A 59 -7.29 7.05 -5.16
N GLN A 60 -7.29 5.74 -5.39
CA GLN A 60 -7.08 4.75 -4.33
C GLN A 60 -5.72 4.92 -3.65
N LEU A 61 -4.65 5.14 -4.43
CA LEU A 61 -3.31 5.40 -3.91
C LEU A 61 -3.25 6.68 -3.06
N ASN A 62 -3.90 7.75 -3.50
CA ASN A 62 -3.95 9.00 -2.75
C ASN A 62 -4.66 8.83 -1.39
N SER A 63 -5.78 8.10 -1.38
CA SER A 63 -6.51 7.77 -0.15
C SER A 63 -5.65 6.94 0.81
N LEU A 64 -4.99 5.89 0.29
CA LEU A 64 -4.06 5.06 1.07
C LEU A 64 -2.93 5.89 1.67
N MET A 65 -2.28 6.73 0.87
CA MET A 65 -1.17 7.57 1.34
C MET A 65 -1.60 8.59 2.40
N THR A 66 -2.84 9.09 2.34
CA THR A 66 -3.40 9.97 3.37
C THR A 66 -3.54 9.23 4.69
N THR A 67 -4.10 8.01 4.64
CA THR A 67 -4.27 7.16 5.81
C THR A 67 -2.92 6.81 6.45
N LEU A 68 -1.95 6.32 5.66
CA LEU A 68 -0.63 5.94 6.16
C LEU A 68 0.09 7.11 6.84
N ARG A 69 -0.02 8.33 6.30
CA ARG A 69 0.59 9.54 6.88
C ARG A 69 -0.03 9.96 8.22
N SER A 70 -1.25 9.54 8.53
CA SER A 70 -1.93 9.84 9.80
C SER A 70 -1.57 8.88 10.94
N THR A 71 -0.74 7.87 10.67
CA THR A 71 -0.39 6.81 11.63
C THR A 71 1.08 6.88 12.05
N GLN A 72 1.47 6.12 13.08
CA GLN A 72 2.87 5.89 13.43
C GLN A 72 3.42 4.70 12.64
N PRO A 73 4.36 4.90 11.70
CA PRO A 73 4.84 3.83 10.86
C PRO A 73 5.88 2.95 11.59
N HIS A 74 5.76 1.64 11.40
CA HIS A 74 6.77 0.65 11.77
C HIS A 74 7.23 -0.06 10.50
N PHE A 75 8.55 -0.22 10.32
CA PHE A 75 9.12 -0.71 9.08
C PHE A 75 9.81 -2.06 9.28
N VAL A 76 9.53 -3.01 8.38
CA VAL A 76 10.26 -4.27 8.23
C VAL A 76 10.82 -4.31 6.81
N ARG A 77 12.14 -4.53 6.67
CA ARG A 77 12.79 -4.64 5.36
C ARG A 77 13.27 -6.07 5.14
N CYS A 78 12.61 -6.78 4.24
CA CYS A 78 13.04 -8.11 3.80
C CYS A 78 14.29 -7.98 2.93
N ILE A 79 15.25 -8.90 3.10
CA ILE A 79 16.48 -9.00 2.33
C ILE A 79 16.52 -10.37 1.67
N ILE A 80 16.81 -10.40 0.37
CA ILE A 80 17.00 -11.64 -0.38
C ILE A 80 18.41 -12.17 -0.07
N PRO A 81 18.54 -13.37 0.50
CA PRO A 81 19.85 -13.88 0.90
C PRO A 81 20.66 -14.44 -0.29
N ASN A 82 20.01 -15.01 -1.31
CA ASN A 82 20.63 -15.53 -2.53
C ASN A 82 19.58 -15.67 -3.65
N GLU A 83 20.01 -15.74 -4.91
CA GLU A 83 19.11 -15.91 -6.07
C GLU A 83 18.76 -17.38 -6.35
N MET A 84 19.56 -18.32 -5.85
CA MET A 84 19.35 -19.76 -6.03
C MET A 84 18.19 -20.32 -5.20
N LYS A 85 17.56 -19.49 -4.35
CA LYS A 85 16.47 -19.86 -3.44
C LYS A 85 16.85 -20.99 -2.48
N GLN A 86 18.13 -21.09 -2.13
CA GLN A 86 18.64 -22.10 -1.22
C GLN A 86 18.59 -21.61 0.23
N PRO A 87 18.09 -22.42 1.18
CA PRO A 87 18.17 -22.07 2.60
C PRO A 87 19.62 -22.11 3.08
N GLY A 88 19.97 -21.27 4.05
CA GLY A 88 21.29 -21.26 4.69
C GLY A 88 22.45 -20.66 3.87
N VAL A 89 22.22 -20.33 2.59
CA VAL A 89 23.22 -19.69 1.72
C VAL A 89 23.01 -18.18 1.71
N VAL A 90 24.08 -17.41 1.85
CA VAL A 90 24.04 -15.93 1.80
C VAL A 90 25.08 -15.42 0.82
N ASP A 91 24.64 -14.62 -0.15
CA ASP A 91 25.49 -13.86 -1.06
C ASP A 91 25.74 -12.47 -0.48
N ALA A 92 27.00 -12.21 -0.12
CA ALA A 92 27.41 -10.95 0.47
C ALA A 92 27.25 -9.75 -0.48
N HIS A 93 27.58 -9.91 -1.77
CA HIS A 93 27.46 -8.84 -2.76
C HIS A 93 25.98 -8.53 -3.03
N LEU A 94 25.20 -9.61 -3.17
CA LEU A 94 23.76 -9.73 -2.93
C LEU A 94 23.21 -8.70 -1.94
N VAL A 95 23.52 -8.97 -0.69
CA VAL A 95 22.99 -8.26 0.47
C VAL A 95 23.52 -6.84 0.53
N MET A 96 24.81 -6.61 0.25
CA MET A 96 25.41 -5.29 0.30
C MET A 96 24.77 -4.31 -0.70
N HIS A 97 24.49 -4.77 -1.92
CA HIS A 97 23.78 -3.96 -2.89
C HIS A 97 22.38 -3.58 -2.39
N GLN A 98 21.62 -4.55 -1.88
CA GLN A 98 20.31 -4.31 -1.30
C GLN A 98 20.38 -3.30 -0.16
N LEU A 99 21.24 -3.48 0.84
CA LEU A 99 21.35 -2.58 1.99
C LEU A 99 21.62 -1.11 1.58
N THR A 100 22.39 -0.92 0.51
CA THR A 100 22.73 0.40 -0.04
C THR A 100 21.53 1.03 -0.74
N CYS A 101 20.95 0.34 -1.73
CA CYS A 101 19.82 0.87 -2.51
C CYS A 101 18.53 1.00 -1.71
N ASN A 102 18.39 0.17 -0.68
CA ASN A 102 17.24 0.18 0.21
C ASN A 102 17.31 1.27 1.28
N GLY A 103 18.43 2.00 1.37
CA GLY A 103 18.66 3.01 2.39
C GLY A 103 18.72 2.46 3.81
N VAL A 104 19.02 1.17 4.00
CA VAL A 104 19.10 0.56 5.33
C VAL A 104 20.27 1.16 6.11
N LEU A 105 21.41 1.37 5.45
CA LEU A 105 22.59 2.01 6.05
C LEU A 105 22.29 3.46 6.49
N GLU A 106 21.56 4.20 5.66
CA GLU A 106 21.08 5.55 5.96
C GLU A 106 20.12 5.55 7.15
N GLY A 107 19.16 4.62 7.15
CA GLY A 107 18.18 4.43 8.21
C GLY A 107 18.85 4.14 9.56
N ILE A 108 19.83 3.22 9.59
CA ILE A 108 20.60 2.92 10.81
C ILE A 108 21.28 4.18 11.34
N ARG A 109 21.90 4.99 10.48
CA ARG A 109 22.59 6.22 10.92
C ARG A 109 21.63 7.22 11.55
N ILE A 110 20.44 7.40 10.97
CA ILE A 110 19.42 8.30 11.50
C ILE A 110 18.87 7.76 12.83
N CYS A 111 18.52 6.47 12.88
CA CYS A 111 18.01 5.82 14.09
C CYS A 111 19.02 5.90 15.25
N ARG A 112 20.33 5.78 14.98
CA ARG A 112 21.39 5.94 15.98
C ARG A 112 21.43 7.34 16.60
N LYS A 113 21.02 8.39 15.88
CA LYS A 113 20.92 9.75 16.41
C LYS A 113 19.60 10.02 17.14
N GLY A 114 18.56 9.22 16.87
CA GLY A 114 17.17 9.56 17.19
C GLY A 114 16.62 9.11 18.54
N PHE A 115 17.44 8.48 19.39
CA PHE A 115 17.03 7.75 20.62
C PHE A 115 15.85 6.79 20.32
N PRO A 116 16.13 5.53 19.94
CA PRO A 116 15.10 4.60 19.43
C PRO A 116 14.03 4.25 20.47
N ASN A 117 14.36 4.33 21.75
CA ASN A 117 13.41 4.11 22.84
C ASN A 117 12.82 5.44 23.30
N ARG A 118 11.52 5.65 23.03
CA ARG A 118 10.75 6.80 23.49
C ARG A 118 9.74 6.32 24.53
N MET A 119 9.93 6.75 25.77
CA MET A 119 9.04 6.46 26.90
C MET A 119 8.44 7.76 27.40
N VAL A 120 7.17 7.75 27.81
CA VAL A 120 6.53 8.89 28.46
C VAL A 120 7.23 9.15 29.79
N TYR A 121 7.56 10.41 30.08
CA TYR A 121 8.35 10.77 31.26
C TYR A 121 7.68 10.35 32.58
N SER A 122 6.35 10.47 32.69
CA SER A 122 5.59 10.02 33.87
C SER A 122 5.82 8.55 34.16
N ASP A 123 5.78 7.71 33.13
CA ASP A 123 5.98 6.27 33.25
C ASP A 123 7.41 5.94 33.62
N PHE A 124 8.37 6.65 33.05
CA PHE A 124 9.78 6.51 33.40
C PHE A 124 10.00 6.87 34.87
N LYS A 125 9.50 8.02 35.31
CA LYS A 125 9.60 8.49 36.71
C LYS A 125 8.97 7.48 37.66
N MET A 126 7.72 7.06 37.42
CA MET A 126 7.03 6.08 38.26
C MET A 126 7.80 4.75 38.35
N ARG A 127 8.29 4.22 37.22
CA ARG A 127 9.00 2.94 37.19
C ARG A 127 10.33 2.96 37.93
N TYR A 128 11.09 4.05 37.82
CA TYR A 128 12.45 4.13 38.33
C TYR A 128 12.59 4.90 39.64
N GLN A 129 11.51 5.46 40.18
CA GLN A 129 11.52 6.18 41.46
C GLN A 129 12.02 5.34 42.63
N ILE A 130 11.77 4.03 42.62
CA ILE A 130 12.26 3.10 43.65
C ILE A 130 13.78 3.05 43.75
N LEU A 131 14.51 3.35 42.67
CA LEU A 131 15.98 3.29 42.65
C LEU A 131 16.62 4.49 43.35
N ASN A 132 15.96 5.65 43.35
CA ASN A 132 16.41 6.83 44.09
C ASN A 132 15.22 7.72 44.48
N PRO A 133 14.52 7.39 45.59
CA PRO A 133 13.31 8.10 46.00
C PRO A 133 13.54 9.58 46.35
N ARG A 134 14.78 9.98 46.66
CA ARG A 134 15.14 11.34 47.10
C ARG A 134 15.74 12.21 45.98
N GLY A 135 16.18 11.60 44.89
CA GLY A 135 16.85 12.28 43.77
C GLY A 135 15.92 12.87 42.71
N ILE A 136 14.62 12.54 42.76
CA ILE A 136 13.64 12.98 41.77
C ILE A 136 12.68 13.96 42.44
N LYS A 137 12.85 15.27 42.17
CA LYS A 137 11.82 16.29 42.45
C LYS A 137 10.71 16.18 41.40
#